data_AF-A0A1F0A667-F1
#
_entry.id   AF-A0A1F0A667-F1
#
_cell.length_a   1.000
_cell.length_b   1.000
_cell.length_c   1.000
_cell.angle_alpha   90.00
_cell.angle_beta   90.00
_cell.angle_gamma   90.00
#
_symmetry.space_group_name_H-M   'P 1'
#
loop_
_entity.id
_entity.type
_entity.pdbx_description
1 polymer ?
#
loop_
_entity_poly.entity_id
_entity_poly.type
_entity_poly.pdbx_seq_one_letter_code
_entity_poly.pdbx_strand_id
1 'polypeptide(L)'
;MKKTFYKKLGISIIASTLLASQLSTASALTVISSTGEEYEVSETLQESPETNNFSLPEISPTYGSYYQKQSEVIIGNDDLVKIDNTLQYPYSTSAMVLSEYNGVANGINIKGRGSANFIKDNVLITAAHNFYSHKYGKEADAIYVLPAASPDQEPFGKIKVKEVRYLKEFRTLNSRDASKYDLALLILEEPVGAKLGTLGLPNSQKNLAGTPVTITGYPSYDFKIHQMYTDKKQVLSDDGTFLDYQVDTLEGSSGSAVYDASHRVVGVHTLGDEDNQVNSAVKLNEQNLSFIYSVLKGYSLEGWKKLSGSWYYYRQHDKQTGWQRIDNTWYYLDASGKMRTDWQKVNGKWYYMETSGSMATGWKYVRGRWYYLDNKNGDMKTGWYKDGSTWYYLDPTNGDMKTGWIKVGGNWYYLNSSGAMVTGSQTIDGKVYNFASSGEWI
;
A
#
# COMPACT_ATOMS: atom_id res chain seq x y z
N MET A 1 -22.90 -20.31 -19.83
CA MET A 1 -21.78 -21.10 -19.25
C MET A 1 -20.67 -20.15 -18.82
N LYS A 2 -20.72 -19.68 -17.56
CA LYS A 2 -19.64 -18.87 -16.96
C LYS A 2 -18.61 -19.84 -16.37
N LYS A 3 -17.37 -19.77 -16.83
CA LYS A 3 -16.24 -20.57 -16.32
C LYS A 3 -15.75 -19.95 -15.01
N THR A 4 -16.04 -20.60 -13.90
CA THR A 4 -15.49 -20.28 -12.58
C THR A 4 -14.08 -20.86 -12.50
N PHE A 5 -13.05 -20.01 -12.42
CA PHE A 5 -11.68 -20.44 -12.14
C PHE A 5 -11.51 -20.61 -10.63
N TYR A 6 -11.53 -21.85 -10.13
CA TYR A 6 -11.07 -22.16 -8.79
C TYR A 6 -9.54 -22.22 -8.79
N LYS A 7 -8.89 -21.23 -8.18
CA LYS A 7 -7.45 -21.29 -7.89
C LYS A 7 -7.26 -22.16 -6.65
N LYS A 8 -6.96 -23.44 -6.88
CA LYS A 8 -6.74 -24.48 -5.87
C LYS A 8 -5.45 -24.18 -5.09
N LEU A 9 -5.56 -23.51 -3.94
CA LEU A 9 -4.52 -23.56 -2.91
C LEU A 9 -4.65 -24.92 -2.22
N GLY A 10 -3.60 -25.74 -2.30
CA GLY A 10 -3.58 -27.08 -1.75
C GLY A 10 -3.65 -27.05 -0.23
N ILE A 11 -4.79 -27.45 0.32
CA ILE A 11 -4.91 -27.95 1.68
C ILE A 11 -5.59 -29.31 1.56
N SER A 12 -4.85 -30.36 1.86
CA SER A 12 -5.37 -31.71 1.95
C SER A 12 -6.22 -31.81 3.22
N ILE A 13 -7.54 -31.78 3.08
CA ILE A 13 -8.45 -32.11 4.17
C ILE A 13 -8.92 -33.55 3.96
N ILE A 14 -8.34 -34.48 4.72
CA ILE A 14 -8.99 -35.76 4.98
C ILE A 14 -10.02 -35.45 6.09
N ALA A 15 -11.26 -35.18 5.69
CA ALA A 15 -12.38 -35.12 6.62
C ALA A 15 -13.27 -36.35 6.36
N SER A 16 -13.24 -37.25 7.34
CA SER A 16 -14.19 -38.35 7.52
C SER A 16 -15.62 -37.82 7.52
N THR A 17 -16.49 -38.51 6.79
CA THR A 17 -17.88 -38.15 6.42
C THR A 17 -18.89 -38.15 7.56
N LEU A 18 -18.50 -37.89 8.80
CA LEU A 18 -19.38 -38.07 9.97
C LEU A 18 -19.41 -36.88 10.94
N LEU A 19 -19.32 -35.63 10.48
CA LEU A 19 -19.56 -34.45 11.34
C LEU A 19 -20.29 -33.29 10.62
N ALA A 20 -20.88 -33.54 9.45
CA ALA A 20 -21.50 -32.49 8.62
C ALA A 20 -22.97 -32.15 9.00
N SER A 21 -23.56 -32.80 10.01
CA SER A 21 -24.98 -32.66 10.35
C SER A 21 -25.29 -31.77 11.57
N GLN A 22 -24.31 -31.06 12.14
CA GLN A 22 -24.52 -30.21 13.32
C GLN A 22 -23.90 -28.79 13.25
N LEU A 23 -23.42 -28.35 12.08
CA LEU A 23 -23.02 -26.94 11.92
C LEU A 23 -24.29 -26.10 11.71
N SER A 24 -24.58 -25.19 12.66
CA SER A 24 -25.58 -24.14 12.44
C SER A 24 -25.23 -23.39 11.16
N THR A 25 -26.24 -23.10 10.34
CA THR A 25 -26.11 -22.29 9.13
C THR A 25 -25.79 -20.84 9.50
N ALA A 26 -24.53 -20.57 9.85
CA ALA A 26 -23.97 -19.24 9.86
C ALA A 26 -23.98 -18.73 8.40
N SER A 27 -24.74 -17.66 8.11
CA SER A 27 -24.68 -17.06 6.77
C SER A 27 -23.30 -16.44 6.59
N ALA A 28 -22.55 -16.89 5.59
CA ALA A 28 -21.31 -16.23 5.22
C ALA A 28 -21.58 -14.77 4.83
N LEU A 29 -20.69 -13.86 5.22
CA LEU A 29 -20.75 -12.44 4.83
C LEU A 29 -20.14 -12.28 3.45
N THR A 30 -20.86 -11.71 2.50
CA THR A 30 -20.29 -11.40 1.19
C THR A 30 -19.62 -10.03 1.20
N VAL A 31 -18.31 -10.01 0.94
CA VAL A 31 -17.55 -8.76 0.77
C VAL A 31 -17.48 -8.40 -0.71
N ILE A 32 -17.74 -7.13 -1.02
CA ILE A 32 -17.64 -6.57 -2.37
C ILE A 32 -16.40 -5.69 -2.48
N SER A 33 -15.74 -5.80 -3.62
CA SER A 33 -14.71 -4.89 -4.10
C SER A 33 -15.24 -3.87 -5.09
N SER A 34 -14.74 -2.63 -5.04
CA SER A 34 -14.92 -1.65 -6.12
C SER A 34 -14.27 -2.08 -7.45
N THR A 35 -13.45 -3.14 -7.46
CA THR A 35 -12.90 -3.77 -8.67
C THR A 35 -13.79 -4.90 -9.22
N GLY A 36 -14.91 -5.19 -8.57
CA GLY A 36 -15.91 -6.19 -8.98
C GLY A 36 -15.68 -7.61 -8.45
N GLU A 37 -14.65 -7.81 -7.60
CA GLU A 37 -14.46 -9.06 -6.88
C GLU A 37 -15.48 -9.21 -5.75
N GLU A 38 -16.07 -10.40 -5.60
CA GLU A 38 -16.90 -10.79 -4.46
C GLU A 38 -16.30 -12.03 -3.81
N TYR A 39 -16.24 -12.07 -2.47
CA TYR A 39 -15.83 -13.26 -1.73
C TYR A 39 -16.62 -13.40 -0.43
N GLU A 40 -16.78 -14.65 0.00
CA GLU A 40 -17.45 -15.00 1.25
C GLU A 40 -16.44 -15.04 2.39
N VAL A 41 -16.79 -14.40 3.49
CA VAL A 41 -16.08 -14.51 4.77
C VAL A 41 -16.86 -15.51 5.61
N SER A 42 -16.29 -16.70 5.80
CA SER A 42 -16.84 -17.66 6.76
C SER A 42 -16.51 -17.21 8.18
N GLU A 43 -17.48 -17.31 9.09
CA GLU A 43 -17.29 -17.05 10.53
C GLU A 43 -16.10 -17.84 11.11
N THR A 44 -15.75 -18.98 10.51
CA THR A 44 -14.63 -19.85 10.92
C THR A 44 -13.21 -19.30 10.74
N LEU A 45 -13.02 -18.03 10.37
CA LEU A 45 -11.78 -17.31 10.70
C LEU A 45 -11.70 -16.95 12.20
N GLN A 46 -12.70 -17.35 13.00
CA GLN A 46 -12.73 -17.54 14.46
C GLN A 46 -11.54 -18.38 14.96
N GLU A 47 -10.36 -17.76 15.08
CA GLU A 47 -9.63 -17.94 16.32
C GLU A 47 -9.89 -16.69 17.16
N SER A 48 -10.49 -16.92 18.33
CA SER A 48 -10.78 -15.90 19.35
C SER A 48 -9.60 -14.92 19.52
N PRO A 49 -9.84 -13.62 19.76
CA PRO A 49 -8.80 -12.67 20.14
C PRO A 49 -8.00 -13.11 21.38
N GLU A 50 -8.49 -14.08 22.16
CA GLU A 50 -7.83 -14.59 23.36
C GLU A 50 -6.70 -15.60 23.10
N THR A 51 -6.63 -16.22 21.91
CA THR A 51 -5.60 -17.23 21.59
C THR A 51 -4.72 -16.88 20.40
N ASN A 52 -5.04 -15.78 19.70
CA ASN A 52 -4.31 -15.38 18.52
C ASN A 52 -3.06 -14.58 18.87
N ASN A 53 -1.91 -15.23 18.74
CA ASN A 53 -0.59 -14.63 18.57
C ASN A 53 -0.45 -13.95 17.18
N PHE A 54 -1.55 -13.43 16.62
CA PHE A 54 -1.48 -12.44 15.57
C PHE A 54 -0.95 -11.20 16.25
N SER A 55 0.23 -10.74 15.84
CA SER A 55 0.63 -9.36 16.09
C SER A 55 -0.53 -8.50 15.64
N LEU A 56 -1.32 -8.02 16.60
CA LEU A 56 -2.17 -6.85 16.44
C LEU A 56 -1.33 -5.86 15.64
N PRO A 57 -1.87 -5.07 14.69
CA PRO A 57 -1.13 -3.89 14.27
C PRO A 57 -0.72 -3.22 15.58
N GLU A 58 0.58 -3.25 15.89
CA GLU A 58 1.07 -2.63 17.10
C GLU A 58 0.54 -1.21 17.01
N ILE A 59 0.14 -0.64 18.15
CA ILE A 59 0.03 0.81 18.22
C ILE A 59 1.45 1.25 17.85
N SER A 60 1.62 1.65 16.60
CA SER A 60 2.92 1.98 16.04
C SER A 60 2.92 3.49 15.95
N PRO A 61 3.37 4.18 17.02
CA PRO A 61 3.81 5.55 16.89
C PRO A 61 5.14 5.53 16.13
N THR A 62 5.18 5.03 14.90
CA THR A 62 6.40 5.09 14.09
C THR A 62 6.55 6.49 13.54
N TYR A 63 7.35 7.26 14.28
CA TYR A 63 8.17 8.41 13.87
C TYR A 63 7.45 9.62 13.28
N GLY A 64 6.65 10.29 14.12
CA GLY A 64 6.46 11.72 14.01
C GLY A 64 7.45 12.46 14.90
N SER A 65 8.41 13.18 14.32
CA SER A 65 9.18 14.27 14.95
C SER A 65 8.30 15.45 15.45
N TYR A 66 7.03 15.18 15.74
CA TYR A 66 5.94 16.14 15.93
C TYR A 66 5.14 15.88 17.22
N TYR A 67 5.68 15.11 18.17
CA TYR A 67 5.19 15.13 19.55
C TYR A 67 5.50 16.49 20.18
N GLN A 68 4.59 17.44 20.01
CA GLN A 68 4.50 18.61 20.86
C GLN A 68 3.15 18.56 21.56
N LYS A 69 3.17 18.51 22.90
CA LYS A 69 1.98 18.66 23.72
C LYS A 69 1.42 20.06 23.48
N GLN A 70 0.26 20.18 22.83
CA GLN A 70 -0.42 21.45 22.63
C GLN A 70 -1.68 21.57 23.48
N SER A 71 -2.07 22.82 23.73
CA SER A 71 -3.33 23.21 24.34
C SER A 71 -4.45 23.10 23.33
N GLU A 72 -5.44 22.27 23.63
CA GLU A 72 -6.70 22.17 22.90
C GLU A 72 -7.47 23.51 22.98
N VAL A 73 -7.98 24.00 21.84
CA VAL A 73 -8.81 25.20 21.80
C VAL A 73 -10.28 24.76 21.79
N ILE A 74 -10.92 24.96 22.94
CA ILE A 74 -12.37 24.77 23.12
C ILE A 74 -13.08 26.01 22.54
N ILE A 75 -14.17 25.80 21.78
CA ILE A 75 -14.95 26.90 21.19
C ILE A 75 -16.38 26.85 21.72
N GLY A 76 -16.83 27.98 22.29
CA GLY A 76 -18.21 28.15 22.75
C GLY A 76 -18.45 27.64 24.18
N ASN A 77 -19.71 27.34 24.49
CA ASN A 77 -20.12 26.61 25.70
C ASN A 77 -20.08 25.08 25.48
N ASP A 78 -19.54 24.63 24.35
CA ASP A 78 -19.56 23.25 23.86
C ASP A 78 -18.17 22.61 24.02
N ASP A 79 -18.09 21.29 24.17
CA ASP A 79 -16.82 20.57 24.39
C ASP A 79 -16.11 20.17 23.08
N LEU A 80 -16.61 20.60 21.91
CA LEU A 80 -16.01 20.30 20.61
C LEU A 80 -14.68 21.05 20.43
N VAL A 81 -13.61 20.29 20.19
CA VAL A 81 -12.25 20.82 20.10
C VAL A 81 -11.80 20.90 18.64
N LYS A 82 -11.32 22.07 18.22
CA LYS A 82 -10.59 22.21 16.94
C LYS A 82 -9.18 21.64 17.07
N ILE A 83 -8.78 20.86 16.07
CA ILE A 83 -7.41 20.35 15.97
C ILE A 83 -6.59 21.24 15.05
N ASP A 84 -5.61 21.95 15.62
CA ASP A 84 -4.67 22.78 14.87
C ASP A 84 -3.51 21.95 14.31
N ASN A 85 -2.89 21.11 15.15
CA ASN A 85 -1.81 20.21 14.75
C ASN A 85 -2.35 18.82 14.38
N THR A 86 -2.84 18.70 13.15
CA THR A 86 -3.38 17.44 12.61
C THR A 86 -2.32 16.36 12.41
N LEU A 87 -1.02 16.68 12.48
CA LEU A 87 0.08 15.71 12.44
C LEU A 87 0.41 15.10 13.81
N GLN A 88 -0.23 15.56 14.89
CA GLN A 88 -0.09 14.97 16.22
C GLN A 88 -0.89 13.67 16.31
N TYR A 89 -0.28 12.59 16.82
CA TYR A 89 -1.00 11.36 17.15
C TYR A 89 -1.95 11.56 18.33
N PRO A 90 -3.20 11.05 18.31
CA PRO A 90 -3.79 10.14 17.31
C PRO A 90 -4.46 10.83 16.11
N TYR A 91 -4.54 12.17 16.08
CA TYR A 91 -5.22 12.93 15.02
C TYR A 91 -4.62 12.72 13.64
N SER A 92 -3.31 12.48 13.57
CA SER A 92 -2.57 12.13 12.34
C SER A 92 -3.16 10.93 11.60
N THR A 93 -3.84 10.02 12.30
CA THR A 93 -4.50 8.86 11.70
C THR A 93 -5.75 9.23 10.90
N SER A 94 -6.32 10.42 11.09
CA SER A 94 -7.57 10.85 10.47
C SER A 94 -7.34 11.43 9.07
N ALA A 95 -8.22 11.09 8.14
CA ALA A 95 -8.24 11.62 6.78
C ALA A 95 -9.64 12.11 6.40
N MET A 96 -9.71 13.25 5.71
CA MET A 96 -10.95 13.68 5.08
C MET A 96 -11.21 12.79 3.86
N VAL A 97 -12.43 12.29 3.72
CA VAL A 97 -12.89 11.53 2.55
C VAL A 97 -13.63 12.47 1.61
N LEU A 98 -13.31 12.41 0.32
CA LEU A 98 -14.01 13.11 -0.76
C LEU A 98 -14.51 12.12 -1.80
N SER A 99 -15.80 12.13 -2.06
CA SER A 99 -16.46 11.21 -3.01
C SER A 99 -17.04 11.98 -4.17
N GLU A 100 -16.90 11.46 -5.39
CA GLU A 100 -17.39 12.10 -6.62
C GLU A 100 -18.45 11.22 -7.27
N TYR A 101 -19.65 11.77 -7.46
CA TYR A 101 -20.78 11.12 -8.11
C TYR A 101 -21.16 11.90 -9.38
N ASN A 102 -20.86 11.34 -10.54
CA ASN A 102 -21.12 11.95 -11.82
C ASN A 102 -22.56 11.73 -12.28
N GLY A 103 -23.22 12.80 -12.74
CA GLY A 103 -24.53 12.76 -13.39
C GLY A 103 -25.74 12.39 -12.54
N VAL A 104 -25.63 12.35 -11.20
CA VAL A 104 -26.65 11.75 -10.32
C VAL A 104 -27.82 12.65 -9.93
N ALA A 105 -27.69 13.96 -10.10
CA ALA A 105 -28.73 14.94 -9.77
C ALA A 105 -29.18 15.66 -11.04
N ASN A 106 -30.03 15.02 -11.85
CA ASN A 106 -30.45 15.54 -13.16
C ASN A 106 -29.26 15.86 -14.09
N GLY A 107 -28.26 14.97 -14.13
CA GLY A 107 -27.05 15.16 -14.93
C GLY A 107 -25.96 16.00 -14.26
N ILE A 108 -26.17 16.49 -13.04
CA ILE A 108 -25.18 17.26 -12.28
C ILE A 108 -24.26 16.34 -11.48
N ASN A 109 -22.96 16.67 -11.45
CA ASN A 109 -21.96 16.01 -10.63
C ASN A 109 -22.06 16.49 -9.17
N ILE A 110 -22.11 15.56 -8.23
CA ILE A 110 -22.20 15.81 -6.80
C ILE A 110 -20.92 15.34 -6.11
N LYS A 111 -20.49 16.11 -5.10
CA LYS A 111 -19.39 15.72 -4.22
C LYS A 111 -19.92 15.36 -2.83
N GLY A 112 -19.47 14.25 -2.29
CA GLY A 112 -19.64 13.87 -0.89
C GLY A 112 -18.40 14.20 -0.09
N ARG A 113 -18.57 14.39 1.22
CA ARG A 113 -17.50 14.54 2.20
C ARG A 113 -17.79 13.67 3.41
N GLY A 114 -16.73 13.08 3.96
CA GLY A 114 -16.78 12.33 5.20
C GLY A 114 -15.40 12.22 5.83
N SER A 115 -15.23 11.23 6.69
CA SER A 115 -14.01 10.96 7.44
C SER A 115 -13.61 9.50 7.31
N ALA A 116 -12.33 9.22 7.52
CA ALA A 116 -11.79 7.88 7.64
C ALA A 116 -10.55 7.91 8.55
N ASN A 117 -10.18 6.76 9.11
CA ASN A 117 -8.99 6.64 9.96
C ASN A 117 -8.11 5.47 9.55
N PHE A 118 -6.79 5.65 9.55
CA PHE A 118 -5.83 4.57 9.31
C PHE A 118 -5.90 3.52 10.42
N ILE A 119 -6.21 2.28 10.04
CA ILE A 119 -6.15 1.08 10.91
C ILE A 119 -5.02 0.12 10.50
N LYS A 120 -4.37 0.44 9.38
CA LYS A 120 -3.15 -0.18 8.86
C LYS A 120 -2.47 0.83 7.93
N ASP A 121 -1.20 0.61 7.60
CA ASP A 121 -0.38 1.55 6.83
C ASP A 121 -1.00 2.03 5.51
N ASN A 122 -1.81 1.21 4.83
CA ASN A 122 -2.47 1.58 3.59
C ASN A 122 -3.99 1.34 3.64
N VAL A 123 -4.56 1.12 4.81
CA VAL A 123 -5.99 0.80 4.97
C VAL A 123 -6.62 1.77 5.96
N LEU A 124 -7.68 2.45 5.51
CA LEU A 124 -8.51 3.30 6.35
C LEU A 124 -9.88 2.66 6.56
N ILE A 125 -10.47 2.89 7.72
CA ILE A 125 -11.84 2.53 8.05
C ILE A 125 -12.76 3.75 7.91
N THR A 126 -13.97 3.55 7.39
CA THR A 126 -14.95 4.62 7.11
C THR A 126 -16.38 4.05 7.10
N ALA A 127 -17.38 4.93 7.08
CA ALA A 127 -18.76 4.56 6.72
C ALA A 127 -18.84 4.11 5.26
N ALA A 128 -19.64 3.09 4.96
CA ALA A 128 -19.84 2.60 3.61
C ALA A 128 -20.64 3.59 2.74
N HIS A 129 -21.51 4.40 3.34
CA HIS A 129 -22.24 5.43 2.61
C HIS A 129 -21.35 6.57 2.09
N ASN A 130 -20.11 6.70 2.58
CA ASN A 130 -19.11 7.58 1.96
C ASN A 130 -18.75 7.10 0.55
N PHE A 131 -18.98 5.82 0.22
CA PHE A 131 -18.73 5.25 -1.10
C PHE A 131 -20.01 4.91 -1.88
N TYR A 132 -20.93 4.14 -1.28
CA TYR A 132 -22.19 3.75 -1.93
C TYR A 132 -23.36 4.61 -1.46
N SER A 133 -24.02 5.31 -2.39
CA SER A 133 -25.18 6.15 -2.06
C SER A 133 -26.49 5.44 -2.40
N HIS A 134 -27.28 5.11 -1.38
CA HIS A 134 -28.65 4.61 -1.56
C HIS A 134 -29.55 5.63 -2.25
N LYS A 135 -29.33 6.93 -2.01
CA LYS A 135 -30.07 8.02 -2.68
C LYS A 135 -29.92 7.95 -4.20
N TYR A 136 -28.73 7.60 -4.68
CA TYR A 136 -28.42 7.50 -6.11
C TYR A 136 -28.42 6.06 -6.63
N GLY A 137 -28.56 5.06 -5.75
CA GLY A 137 -28.45 3.65 -6.08
C GLY A 137 -27.09 3.24 -6.65
N LYS A 138 -26.02 4.01 -6.39
CA LYS A 138 -24.71 3.81 -7.04
C LYS A 138 -23.50 4.04 -6.14
N GLU A 139 -22.40 3.40 -6.52
CA GLU A 139 -21.05 3.67 -6.01
C GLU A 139 -20.52 5.01 -6.52
N ALA A 140 -19.61 5.64 -5.77
CA ALA A 140 -18.89 6.82 -6.20
C ALA A 140 -17.98 6.49 -7.40
N ASP A 141 -17.93 7.39 -8.39
CA ASP A 141 -17.08 7.24 -9.57
C ASP A 141 -15.58 7.40 -9.21
N ALA A 142 -15.31 8.19 -8.17
CA ALA A 142 -14.00 8.29 -7.55
C ALA A 142 -14.12 8.63 -6.06
N ILE A 143 -13.17 8.13 -5.27
CA ILE A 143 -13.03 8.47 -3.87
C ILE A 143 -11.57 8.82 -3.59
N TYR A 144 -11.38 9.87 -2.80
CA TYR A 144 -10.08 10.40 -2.44
C TYR A 144 -10.01 10.60 -0.93
N VAL A 145 -8.79 10.60 -0.41
CA VAL A 145 -8.52 10.97 0.97
C VAL A 145 -7.53 12.14 1.02
N LEU A 146 -7.69 13.01 2.01
CA LEU A 146 -6.69 14.01 2.42
C LEU A 146 -6.22 13.67 3.84
N PRO A 147 -5.13 12.90 3.98
CA PRO A 147 -4.60 12.51 5.28
C PRO A 147 -4.08 13.70 6.08
N ALA A 148 -4.48 13.80 7.36
CA ALA A 148 -4.04 14.84 8.29
C ALA A 148 -4.17 16.27 7.74
N ALA A 149 -5.17 16.54 6.90
CA ALA A 149 -5.44 17.88 6.38
C ALA A 149 -5.84 18.84 7.50
N SER A 150 -5.39 20.08 7.39
CA SER A 150 -5.83 21.22 8.20
C SER A 150 -6.30 22.34 7.25
N PRO A 151 -6.94 23.41 7.76
CA PRO A 151 -7.37 24.52 6.90
C PRO A 151 -6.24 25.12 6.05
N ASP A 152 -5.01 25.10 6.56
CA ASP A 152 -3.86 25.75 5.93
C ASP A 152 -2.93 24.77 5.20
N GLN A 153 -3.07 23.46 5.43
CA GLN A 153 -2.10 22.46 4.95
C GLN A 153 -2.74 21.15 4.51
N GLU A 154 -2.21 20.57 3.44
CA GLU A 154 -2.50 19.20 2.99
C GLU A 154 -1.19 18.39 2.96
N PRO A 155 -0.70 17.88 4.11
CA PRO A 155 0.69 17.39 4.21
C PRO A 155 1.02 16.23 3.26
N PHE A 156 0.01 15.45 2.87
CA PHE A 156 0.14 14.31 1.96
C PHE A 156 -0.60 14.52 0.63
N GLY A 157 -1.20 15.71 0.43
CA GLY A 157 -2.04 16.03 -0.72
C GLY A 157 -3.30 15.16 -0.84
N LYS A 158 -4.03 15.36 -1.95
CA LYS A 158 -5.20 14.57 -2.32
C LYS A 158 -4.77 13.22 -2.93
N ILE A 159 -5.12 12.12 -2.26
CA ILE A 159 -4.74 10.76 -2.67
C ILE A 159 -5.96 10.02 -3.17
N LYS A 160 -5.90 9.46 -4.38
CA LYS A 160 -6.96 8.61 -4.92
C LYS A 160 -6.94 7.25 -4.21
N VAL A 161 -8.10 6.81 -3.73
CA VAL A 161 -8.25 5.46 -3.18
C VAL A 161 -8.16 4.46 -4.33
N LYS A 162 -7.32 3.44 -4.16
CA LYS A 162 -7.12 2.39 -5.17
C LYS A 162 -8.34 1.49 -5.23
N GLU A 163 -8.89 1.17 -4.06
CA GLU A 163 -9.89 0.14 -3.93
C GLU A 163 -10.72 0.33 -2.65
N VAL A 164 -12.02 0.04 -2.74
CA VAL A 164 -12.94 0.03 -1.60
C VAL A 164 -13.43 -1.39 -1.36
N ARG A 165 -13.49 -1.80 -0.10
CA ARG A 165 -14.13 -3.04 0.36
C ARG A 165 -15.28 -2.71 1.29
N TYR A 166 -16.43 -3.32 1.11
CA TYR A 166 -17.59 -3.14 1.98
C TYR A 166 -18.53 -4.34 1.92
N LEU A 167 -19.44 -4.45 2.87
CA LEU A 167 -20.38 -5.58 2.96
C LEU A 167 -21.49 -5.45 1.93
N LYS A 168 -21.81 -6.55 1.24
CA LYS A 168 -22.82 -6.61 0.17
C LYS A 168 -24.20 -6.18 0.64
N GLU A 169 -24.53 -6.55 1.86
CA GLU A 169 -25.79 -6.24 2.54
C GLU A 169 -26.03 -4.74 2.59
N PHE A 170 -24.97 -3.94 2.75
CA PHE A 170 -25.07 -2.49 2.69
C PHE A 170 -25.60 -2.01 1.34
N ARG A 171 -25.25 -2.65 0.22
CA ARG A 171 -25.75 -2.27 -1.11
C ARG A 171 -27.15 -2.79 -1.39
N THR A 172 -27.46 -4.00 -0.90
CA THR A 172 -28.64 -4.75 -1.36
C THR A 172 -29.89 -4.52 -0.51
N LEU A 173 -29.72 -4.11 0.74
CA LEU A 173 -30.83 -3.84 1.64
C LEU A 173 -31.38 -2.42 1.42
N ASN A 174 -32.56 -2.15 1.97
CA ASN A 174 -33.06 -0.78 2.05
C ASN A 174 -32.22 0.03 3.05
N SER A 175 -32.25 1.36 2.96
CA SER A 175 -31.38 2.25 3.75
C SER A 175 -31.49 2.04 5.27
N ARG A 176 -32.68 1.71 5.77
CA ARG A 176 -32.89 1.45 7.21
C ARG A 176 -32.19 0.16 7.64
N ASP A 177 -32.40 -0.93 6.91
CA ASP A 177 -31.81 -2.24 7.24
C ASP A 177 -30.32 -2.33 6.90
N ALA A 178 -29.86 -1.51 5.95
CA ALA A 178 -28.45 -1.41 5.55
C ALA A 178 -27.57 -0.74 6.62
N SER A 179 -28.15 0.10 7.50
CA SER A 179 -27.41 0.91 8.46
C SER A 179 -26.43 0.12 9.35
N LYS A 180 -26.77 -1.13 9.72
CA LYS A 180 -25.89 -2.02 10.52
C LYS A 180 -24.67 -2.55 9.75
N TYR A 181 -24.69 -2.46 8.43
CA TYR A 181 -23.60 -2.85 7.52
C TYR A 181 -22.84 -1.65 6.96
N ASP A 182 -23.07 -0.46 7.51
CA ASP A 182 -22.51 0.81 7.03
C ASP A 182 -21.04 0.99 7.42
N LEU A 183 -20.22 0.07 6.91
CA LEU A 183 -18.80 -0.03 7.20
C LEU A 183 -18.04 -0.37 5.91
N ALA A 184 -17.00 0.39 5.63
CA ALA A 184 -16.12 0.15 4.49
C ALA A 184 -14.66 0.36 4.86
N LEU A 185 -13.79 -0.28 4.08
CA LEU A 185 -12.36 -0.11 4.12
C LEU A 185 -11.88 0.54 2.82
N LEU A 186 -11.15 1.63 2.95
CA LEU A 186 -10.46 2.32 1.86
C LEU A 186 -9.03 1.82 1.79
N ILE A 187 -8.62 1.30 0.64
CA ILE A 187 -7.28 0.78 0.41
C ILE A 187 -6.52 1.74 -0.49
N LEU A 188 -5.41 2.25 0.02
CA LEU A 188 -4.48 3.09 -0.73
C LEU A 188 -3.44 2.23 -1.45
N GLU A 189 -2.92 2.75 -2.56
CA GLU A 189 -1.78 2.16 -3.25
C GLU A 189 -0.49 2.35 -2.41
N GLU A 190 -0.30 3.54 -1.84
CA GLU A 190 0.87 3.89 -1.01
C GLU A 190 0.57 3.74 0.49
N PRO A 191 1.55 3.33 1.31
CA PRO A 191 1.38 3.09 2.73
C PRO A 191 1.54 4.35 3.58
N VAL A 192 0.64 5.31 3.36
CA VAL A 192 0.71 6.63 4.01
C VAL A 192 0.57 6.55 5.54
N GLY A 193 -0.25 5.62 6.03
CA GLY A 193 -0.45 5.34 7.46
C GLY A 193 0.83 4.93 8.19
N ALA A 194 1.83 4.34 7.52
CA ALA A 194 3.11 4.03 8.15
C ALA A 194 3.83 5.28 8.69
N LYS A 195 3.59 6.44 8.06
CA LYS A 195 4.14 7.75 8.46
C LYS A 195 3.24 8.52 9.44
N LEU A 196 1.96 8.21 9.45
CA LEU A 196 0.93 8.90 10.25
C LEU A 196 0.59 8.16 11.54
N GLY A 197 1.03 6.91 11.68
CA GLY A 197 0.55 5.99 12.69
C GLY A 197 -0.82 5.41 12.32
N THR A 198 -1.26 4.46 13.13
CA THR A 198 -2.54 3.76 12.97
C THR A 198 -3.27 3.69 14.31
N LEU A 199 -4.61 3.64 14.23
CA LEU A 199 -5.43 3.23 15.36
C LEU A 199 -5.44 1.70 15.45
N GLY A 200 -5.53 1.19 16.68
CA GLY A 200 -5.68 -0.24 16.92
C GLY A 200 -7.10 -0.74 16.62
N LEU A 201 -7.24 -2.06 16.52
CA LEU A 201 -8.55 -2.73 16.52
C LEU A 201 -8.85 -3.27 17.93
N PRO A 202 -10.13 -3.34 18.35
CA PRO A 202 -10.48 -3.74 19.70
C PRO A 202 -10.09 -5.20 19.95
N ASN A 203 -9.64 -5.47 21.17
CA ASN A 203 -9.21 -6.80 21.61
C ASN A 203 -10.24 -7.49 22.53
N SER A 204 -11.39 -6.85 22.78
CA SER A 204 -12.48 -7.41 23.57
C SER A 204 -13.84 -6.95 23.04
N GLN A 205 -14.86 -7.78 23.21
CA GLN A 205 -16.23 -7.53 22.76
C GLN A 205 -17.16 -7.15 23.91
N LYS A 206 -16.61 -6.47 24.92
CA LYS A 206 -17.38 -6.08 26.11
C LYS A 206 -18.46 -5.06 25.76
N ASN A 207 -19.46 -4.96 26.62
CA ASN A 207 -20.41 -3.85 26.58
C ASN A 207 -19.66 -2.55 26.92
N LEU A 208 -19.82 -1.54 26.07
CA LEU A 208 -19.11 -0.26 26.16
C LEU A 208 -19.94 0.85 26.82
N ALA A 209 -21.18 0.62 27.23
CA ALA A 209 -22.00 1.63 27.93
C ALA A 209 -21.26 2.21 29.15
N GLY A 210 -21.25 3.54 29.28
CA GLY A 210 -20.48 4.30 30.28
C GLY A 210 -18.99 4.41 30.00
N THR A 211 -18.47 3.80 28.92
CA THR A 211 -17.06 3.89 28.55
C THR A 211 -16.78 5.24 27.87
N PRO A 212 -15.73 5.97 28.28
CA PRO A 212 -15.31 7.17 27.56
C PRO A 212 -14.69 6.81 26.22
N VAL A 213 -15.16 7.45 25.17
CA VAL A 213 -14.69 7.32 23.79
C VAL A 213 -14.33 8.68 23.22
N THR A 214 -13.43 8.69 22.26
CA THR A 214 -13.04 9.87 21.49
C THR A 214 -13.50 9.71 20.06
N ILE A 215 -14.07 10.76 19.49
CA ILE A 215 -14.56 10.81 18.12
C ILE A 215 -13.74 11.90 17.42
N THR A 216 -13.00 11.52 16.38
CA THR A 216 -12.17 12.47 15.61
C THR A 216 -12.49 12.36 14.14
N GLY A 217 -12.69 13.50 13.49
CA GLY A 217 -12.90 13.54 12.05
C GLY A 217 -13.11 14.94 11.49
N TYR A 218 -13.68 14.97 10.29
CA TYR A 218 -13.94 16.14 9.49
C TYR A 218 -15.45 16.25 9.26
N PRO A 219 -16.14 17.21 9.89
CA PRO A 219 -17.55 17.47 9.63
C PRO A 219 -17.73 18.04 8.21
N SER A 220 -18.94 18.00 7.66
CA SER A 220 -19.23 18.36 6.26
C SER A 220 -19.92 19.71 6.07
N TYR A 221 -20.15 20.48 7.14
CA TYR A 221 -20.86 21.77 7.11
C TYR A 221 -20.30 22.82 6.12
N ASP A 222 -18.98 22.86 5.90
CA ASP A 222 -18.35 23.72 4.88
C ASP A 222 -17.26 22.96 4.11
N PHE A 223 -17.56 22.64 2.86
CA PHE A 223 -16.67 21.94 1.93
C PHE A 223 -15.39 22.71 1.56
N LYS A 224 -15.28 24.00 1.89
CA LYS A 224 -14.07 24.80 1.67
C LYS A 224 -13.09 24.72 2.84
N ILE A 225 -13.54 24.26 4.01
CA ILE A 225 -12.75 24.29 5.24
C ILE A 225 -12.32 22.87 5.59
N HIS A 226 -11.01 22.63 5.60
CA HIS A 226 -10.41 21.35 5.96
C HIS A 226 -10.12 21.22 7.47
N GLN A 227 -11.02 21.73 8.30
CA GLN A 227 -10.87 21.69 9.76
C GLN A 227 -11.23 20.30 10.30
N MET A 228 -10.30 19.70 11.03
CA MET A 228 -10.52 18.52 11.85
C MET A 228 -11.02 18.93 13.24
N TYR A 229 -11.92 18.13 13.80
CA TYR A 229 -12.43 18.28 15.14
C TYR A 229 -12.33 16.96 15.92
N THR A 230 -12.30 17.09 17.25
CA THR A 230 -12.42 15.96 18.15
C THR A 230 -13.38 16.28 19.28
N ASP A 231 -14.04 15.24 19.80
CA ASP A 231 -14.86 15.31 21.00
C ASP A 231 -14.64 14.04 21.83
N LYS A 232 -14.82 14.14 23.15
CA LYS A 232 -14.69 13.02 24.08
C LYS A 232 -15.97 12.88 24.88
N LYS A 233 -16.66 11.76 24.69
CA LYS A 233 -17.99 11.52 25.26
C LYS A 233 -18.07 10.14 25.88
N GLN A 234 -19.10 9.90 26.69
CA GLN A 234 -19.41 8.55 27.16
C GLN A 234 -20.36 7.88 26.19
N VAL A 235 -20.16 6.58 25.97
CA VAL A 235 -21.14 5.74 25.29
C VAL A 235 -22.40 5.66 26.17
N LEU A 236 -23.53 6.12 25.66
CA LEU A 236 -24.83 6.08 26.33
C LEU A 236 -25.43 4.68 26.28
N SER A 237 -25.32 4.00 25.14
CA SER A 237 -25.89 2.67 24.92
C SER A 237 -24.98 1.83 24.02
N ASP A 238 -25.04 0.52 24.20
CA ASP A 238 -24.39 -0.49 23.36
C ASP A 238 -25.35 -1.67 23.20
N ASP A 239 -25.98 -1.78 22.02
CA ASP A 239 -26.93 -2.85 21.70
C ASP A 239 -26.27 -4.05 21.00
N GLY A 240 -24.93 -4.05 20.88
CA GLY A 240 -24.14 -5.04 20.14
C GLY A 240 -23.96 -4.73 18.66
N THR A 241 -24.74 -3.82 18.09
CA THR A 241 -24.67 -3.36 16.69
C THR A 241 -24.26 -1.90 16.59
N PHE A 242 -24.88 -1.05 17.40
CA PHE A 242 -24.64 0.38 17.47
C PHE A 242 -24.10 0.77 18.84
N LEU A 243 -23.26 1.81 18.82
CA LEU A 243 -22.86 2.56 20.00
C LEU A 243 -23.51 3.93 19.91
N ASP A 244 -24.34 4.26 20.88
CA ASP A 244 -24.99 5.58 20.95
C ASP A 244 -24.23 6.51 21.87
N TYR A 245 -24.14 7.78 21.48
CA TYR A 245 -23.49 8.83 22.26
C TYR A 245 -24.04 10.21 21.88
N GLN A 246 -23.85 11.17 22.77
CA GLN A 246 -24.15 12.58 22.54
C GLN A 246 -22.83 13.28 22.20
N VAL A 247 -22.53 13.45 20.91
CA VAL A 247 -21.40 14.27 20.45
C VAL A 247 -21.95 15.56 19.89
N ASP A 248 -21.25 16.64 20.19
CA ASP A 248 -21.51 17.94 19.57
C ASP A 248 -20.97 17.88 18.14
N THR A 249 -21.70 17.21 17.23
CA THR A 249 -21.30 17.11 15.84
C THR A 249 -21.77 18.35 15.09
N LEU A 250 -20.84 19.08 14.48
CA LEU A 250 -21.21 19.89 13.32
C LEU A 250 -21.62 18.91 12.21
N GLU A 251 -22.71 19.19 11.48
CA GLU A 251 -23.31 18.29 10.49
C GLU A 251 -22.27 17.48 9.69
N GLY A 252 -22.50 16.15 9.59
CA GLY A 252 -21.81 15.26 8.66
C GLY A 252 -20.39 14.81 9.05
N SER A 253 -20.25 14.20 10.23
CA SER A 253 -19.04 13.50 10.69
C SER A 253 -18.95 12.03 10.22
N SER A 254 -19.71 11.65 9.19
CA SER A 254 -19.78 10.28 8.67
C SER A 254 -18.42 9.64 8.40
N GLY A 255 -18.19 8.49 9.01
CA GLY A 255 -16.96 7.72 8.90
C GLY A 255 -15.87 8.06 9.92
N SER A 256 -16.13 9.01 10.83
CA SER A 256 -15.20 9.31 11.94
C SER A 256 -15.02 8.08 12.83
N ALA A 257 -13.77 7.72 13.14
CA ALA A 257 -13.52 6.65 14.09
C ALA A 257 -13.95 7.08 15.50
N VAL A 258 -14.64 6.16 16.19
CA VAL A 258 -14.90 6.20 17.62
C VAL A 258 -13.90 5.25 18.28
N TYR A 259 -12.99 5.78 19.10
CA TYR A 259 -11.92 4.98 19.70
C TYR A 259 -11.82 5.15 21.21
N ASP A 260 -11.37 4.09 21.89
CA ASP A 260 -11.19 4.07 23.33
C ASP A 260 -9.93 4.85 23.79
N ALA A 261 -9.72 4.94 25.09
CA ALA A 261 -8.54 5.60 25.68
C ALA A 261 -7.20 4.96 25.31
N SER A 262 -7.20 3.75 24.73
CA SER A 262 -6.03 3.06 24.21
C SER A 262 -5.87 3.23 22.69
N HIS A 263 -6.61 4.16 22.09
CA HIS A 263 -6.61 4.44 20.65
C HIS A 263 -6.99 3.24 19.79
N ARG A 264 -7.91 2.40 20.29
CA ARG A 264 -8.48 1.28 19.55
C ARG A 264 -9.87 1.67 19.06
N VAL A 265 -10.12 1.52 17.76
CA VAL A 265 -11.42 1.80 17.15
C VAL A 265 -12.44 0.83 17.73
N VAL A 266 -13.50 1.34 18.34
CA VAL A 266 -14.62 0.56 18.86
C VAL A 266 -15.88 0.70 18.01
N GLY A 267 -15.95 1.72 17.16
CA GLY A 267 -16.99 1.90 16.17
C GLY A 267 -16.65 2.97 15.13
N VAL A 268 -17.51 3.09 14.13
CA VAL A 268 -17.43 4.12 13.09
C VAL A 268 -18.72 4.92 13.06
N HIS A 269 -18.64 6.24 13.23
CA HIS A 269 -19.78 7.14 13.24
C HIS A 269 -20.53 7.12 11.90
N THR A 270 -21.83 6.87 11.91
CA THR A 270 -22.64 6.70 10.67
C THR A 270 -23.97 7.43 10.70
N LEU A 271 -24.53 7.70 11.88
CA LEU A 271 -25.89 8.24 12.02
C LEU A 271 -25.93 9.38 13.03
N GLY A 272 -26.87 10.30 12.79
CA GLY A 272 -27.28 11.34 13.73
C GLY A 272 -28.81 11.46 13.73
N ASP A 273 -29.38 11.60 14.92
CA ASP A 273 -30.79 11.87 15.19
C ASP A 273 -30.87 13.24 15.88
N GLU A 274 -31.20 14.27 15.09
CA GLU A 274 -31.26 15.66 15.56
C GLU A 274 -32.37 15.86 16.61
N ASP A 275 -33.51 15.19 16.43
CA ASP A 275 -34.68 15.34 17.32
C ASP A 275 -34.36 14.84 18.73
N ASN A 276 -33.65 13.71 18.82
CA ASN A 276 -33.25 13.10 20.08
C ASN A 276 -31.85 13.52 20.56
N GLN A 277 -31.12 14.29 19.75
CA GLN A 277 -29.71 14.64 19.96
C GLN A 277 -28.83 13.41 20.21
N VAL A 278 -29.05 12.32 19.46
CA VAL A 278 -28.28 11.08 19.59
C VAL A 278 -27.48 10.85 18.32
N ASN A 279 -26.22 10.48 18.48
CA ASN A 279 -25.36 10.05 17.39
C ASN A 279 -25.05 8.56 17.58
N SER A 280 -24.90 7.84 16.47
CA SER A 280 -24.62 6.40 16.53
C SER A 280 -23.43 6.03 15.65
N ALA A 281 -22.64 5.08 16.15
CA ALA A 281 -21.60 4.42 15.39
C ALA A 281 -21.94 2.94 15.17
N VAL A 282 -21.63 2.42 13.99
CA VAL A 282 -21.57 0.96 13.77
C VAL A 282 -20.43 0.41 14.62
N LYS A 283 -20.77 -0.49 15.56
CA LYS A 283 -19.82 -1.12 16.48
C LYS A 283 -18.89 -2.07 15.73
N LEU A 284 -17.61 -2.11 16.12
CA LEU A 284 -16.68 -3.16 15.70
C LEU A 284 -16.90 -4.45 16.48
N ASN A 285 -18.08 -5.05 16.26
CA ASN A 285 -18.46 -6.35 16.79
C ASN A 285 -17.73 -7.50 16.06
N GLU A 286 -18.00 -8.75 16.47
CA GLU A 286 -17.37 -9.95 15.87
C GLU A 286 -17.55 -10.03 14.34
N GLN A 287 -18.75 -9.73 13.86
CA GLN A 287 -19.08 -9.72 12.43
C GLN A 287 -18.21 -8.70 11.67
N ASN A 288 -18.18 -7.46 12.16
CA ASN A 288 -17.46 -6.37 11.52
C ASN A 288 -15.94 -6.55 11.61
N LEU A 289 -15.43 -7.11 12.71
CA LEU A 289 -14.01 -7.47 12.81
C LEU A 289 -13.63 -8.58 11.85
N SER A 290 -14.47 -9.60 11.67
CA SER A 290 -14.20 -10.68 10.70
C SER A 290 -14.05 -10.13 9.29
N PHE A 291 -14.93 -9.20 8.90
CA PHE A 291 -14.80 -8.45 7.66
C PHE A 291 -13.46 -7.69 7.60
N ILE A 292 -13.12 -6.91 8.62
CA ILE A 292 -11.88 -6.12 8.64
C ILE A 292 -10.66 -7.02 8.51
N TYR A 293 -10.55 -8.07 9.32
CA TYR A 293 -9.40 -8.99 9.30
C TYR A 293 -9.28 -9.73 7.98
N SER A 294 -10.39 -10.10 7.35
CA SER A 294 -10.37 -10.74 6.02
C SER A 294 -9.69 -9.86 4.97
N VAL A 295 -9.90 -8.54 5.05
CA VAL A 295 -9.22 -7.55 4.21
C VAL A 295 -7.76 -7.43 4.65
N LEU A 296 -7.49 -7.14 5.93
CA LEU A 296 -6.13 -6.86 6.41
C LEU A 296 -5.13 -7.99 6.18
N LYS A 297 -5.57 -9.27 6.19
CA LYS A 297 -4.72 -10.44 5.95
C LYS A 297 -4.08 -10.43 4.55
N GLY A 298 -4.74 -9.83 3.56
CA GLY A 298 -4.25 -9.73 2.18
C GLY A 298 -3.27 -8.57 1.93
N TYR A 299 -3.23 -7.56 2.81
CA TYR A 299 -2.45 -6.34 2.61
C TYR A 299 -1.23 -6.32 3.53
N SER A 300 -0.19 -7.08 3.18
CA SER A 300 1.16 -6.84 3.69
C SER A 300 1.92 -5.99 2.68
N LEU A 301 2.62 -4.96 3.16
CA LEU A 301 3.42 -4.09 2.31
C LEU A 301 4.84 -4.60 2.08
N GLU A 302 5.27 -5.60 2.85
CA GLU A 302 6.59 -6.20 2.73
C GLU A 302 6.86 -6.77 1.34
N GLY A 303 8.12 -6.64 0.92
CA GLY A 303 8.61 -7.16 -0.34
C GLY A 303 8.31 -6.28 -1.55
N TRP A 304 8.26 -6.92 -2.72
CA TRP A 304 8.07 -6.23 -4.00
C TRP A 304 6.64 -5.75 -4.20
N LYS A 305 6.48 -4.46 -4.50
CA LYS A 305 5.20 -3.82 -4.83
C LYS A 305 5.30 -3.06 -6.14
N LYS A 306 4.30 -3.25 -6.99
CA LYS A 306 4.15 -2.49 -8.23
C LYS A 306 3.16 -1.36 -7.98
N LEU A 307 3.68 -0.13 -7.92
CA LEU A 307 2.90 1.08 -7.63
C LEU A 307 3.00 2.02 -8.82
N SER A 308 1.87 2.42 -9.39
CA SER A 308 1.82 3.34 -10.55
C SER A 308 2.80 2.92 -11.69
N GLY A 309 2.86 1.62 -11.97
CA GLY A 309 3.66 1.03 -13.05
C GLY A 309 5.14 0.78 -12.72
N SER A 310 5.65 1.26 -11.59
CA SER A 310 7.05 1.04 -11.16
C SER A 310 7.14 0.02 -10.02
N TRP A 311 8.23 -0.74 -9.96
CA TRP A 311 8.50 -1.66 -8.85
C TRP A 311 9.24 -0.95 -7.73
N TYR A 312 8.86 -1.28 -6.51
CA TYR A 312 9.46 -0.81 -5.26
C TYR A 312 9.64 -2.02 -4.35
N TYR A 313 10.60 -1.96 -3.45
CA TYR A 313 10.77 -2.97 -2.42
C TYR A 313 10.61 -2.32 -1.05
N TYR A 314 9.76 -2.90 -0.20
CA TYR A 314 9.53 -2.45 1.16
C TYR A 314 10.10 -3.46 2.14
N ARG A 315 10.70 -2.93 3.21
CA ARG A 315 11.19 -3.70 4.35
C ARG A 315 10.89 -2.91 5.61
N GLN A 316 10.26 -3.55 6.60
CA GLN A 316 9.85 -2.89 7.85
C GLN A 316 9.03 -1.63 7.55
N HIS A 317 8.07 -1.73 6.63
CA HIS A 317 7.21 -0.62 6.20
C HIS A 317 7.91 0.54 5.46
N ASP A 318 9.24 0.52 5.35
CA ASP A 318 10.01 1.55 4.65
C ASP A 318 10.29 1.16 3.20
N LYS A 319 10.07 2.14 2.31
CA LYS A 319 10.45 2.05 0.90
C LYS A 319 11.98 2.10 0.79
N GLN A 320 12.57 1.03 0.26
CA GLN A 320 14.03 0.91 0.14
C GLN A 320 14.56 1.73 -1.04
N THR A 321 15.84 2.13 -0.94
CA THR A 321 16.58 2.86 -1.99
C THR A 321 17.99 2.28 -2.15
N GLY A 322 18.70 2.64 -3.22
CA GLY A 322 20.06 2.19 -3.48
C GLY A 322 20.17 0.71 -3.85
N TRP A 323 21.35 0.13 -3.61
CA TRP A 323 21.61 -1.28 -3.85
C TRP A 323 20.94 -2.17 -2.81
N GLN A 324 20.14 -3.13 -3.28
CA GLN A 324 19.41 -4.07 -2.43
C GLN A 324 19.73 -5.50 -2.83
N ARG A 325 20.16 -6.31 -1.87
CA ARG A 325 20.33 -7.76 -2.05
C ARG A 325 19.10 -8.47 -1.50
N ILE A 326 18.30 -9.04 -2.41
CA ILE A 326 17.02 -9.69 -2.12
C ILE A 326 17.09 -11.10 -2.72
N ASP A 327 16.89 -12.12 -1.88
CA ASP A 327 16.97 -13.53 -2.28
C ASP A 327 18.23 -13.85 -3.11
N ASN A 328 19.38 -13.40 -2.59
CA ASN A 328 20.69 -13.55 -3.21
C ASN A 328 20.89 -12.83 -4.56
N THR A 329 19.93 -12.00 -4.99
CA THR A 329 19.98 -11.22 -6.23
C THR A 329 20.12 -9.73 -5.93
N TRP A 330 20.98 -9.03 -6.67
CA TRP A 330 21.15 -7.58 -6.53
C TRP A 330 20.19 -6.81 -7.41
N TYR A 331 19.59 -5.77 -6.84
CA TYR A 331 18.71 -4.80 -7.49
C TYR A 331 19.18 -3.40 -7.16
N TYR A 332 18.89 -2.44 -8.04
CA TYR A 332 19.14 -1.02 -7.78
C TYR A 332 17.82 -0.24 -7.79
N LEU A 333 17.53 0.41 -6.67
CA LEU A 333 16.39 1.29 -6.49
C LEU A 333 16.90 2.74 -6.49
N ASP A 334 16.30 3.64 -7.29
CA ASP A 334 16.75 5.04 -7.31
C ASP A 334 16.37 5.78 -6.02
N ALA A 335 16.71 7.08 -5.94
CA ALA A 335 16.43 7.90 -4.76
C ALA A 335 14.93 8.01 -4.43
N SER A 336 14.04 7.77 -5.39
CA SER A 336 12.58 7.70 -5.15
C SER A 336 12.10 6.30 -4.74
N GLY A 337 13.00 5.30 -4.74
CA GLY A 337 12.75 3.90 -4.47
C GLY A 337 12.38 3.07 -5.71
N LYS A 338 12.32 3.68 -6.91
CA LYS A 338 11.93 2.97 -8.12
C LYS A 338 13.03 2.01 -8.55
N MET A 339 12.66 0.76 -8.78
CA MET A 339 13.53 -0.25 -9.35
C MET A 339 13.95 0.15 -10.76
N ARG A 340 15.26 0.16 -10.97
CA ARG A 340 15.87 0.51 -12.25
C ARG A 340 16.13 -0.74 -13.07
N THR A 341 15.95 -0.59 -14.38
CA THR A 341 16.31 -1.56 -15.41
C THR A 341 17.29 -0.89 -16.39
N ASP A 342 17.91 -1.65 -17.28
CA ASP A 342 18.89 -1.18 -18.25
C ASP A 342 20.19 -0.63 -17.62
N TRP A 343 21.02 0.04 -18.41
CA TRP A 343 22.26 0.67 -17.97
C TRP A 343 22.05 1.73 -16.88
N GLN A 344 22.70 1.52 -15.74
CA GLN A 344 22.73 2.46 -14.62
C GLN A 344 24.16 2.86 -14.29
N LYS A 345 24.42 4.17 -14.20
CA LYS A 345 25.69 4.71 -13.72
C LYS A 345 25.57 5.04 -12.24
N VAL A 346 26.24 4.29 -11.39
CA VAL A 346 26.20 4.45 -9.93
C VAL A 346 27.62 4.65 -9.42
N ASN A 347 27.88 5.75 -8.70
CA ASN A 347 29.20 6.08 -8.17
C ASN A 347 30.34 6.00 -9.21
N GLY A 348 30.08 6.49 -10.43
CA GLY A 348 31.04 6.51 -11.53
C GLY A 348 31.21 5.20 -12.30
N LYS A 349 30.64 4.09 -11.82
CA LYS A 349 30.68 2.78 -12.47
C LYS A 349 29.38 2.47 -13.21
N TRP A 350 29.48 1.70 -14.29
CA TRP A 350 28.33 1.25 -15.07
C TRP A 350 27.91 -0.15 -14.67
N TYR A 351 26.60 -0.36 -14.57
CA TYR A 351 25.96 -1.63 -14.27
C TYR A 351 24.84 -1.85 -15.27
N TYR A 352 24.54 -3.09 -15.61
CA TYR A 352 23.39 -3.42 -16.42
C TYR A 352 22.34 -4.13 -15.57
N MET A 353 21.15 -3.56 -15.48
CA MET A 353 20.02 -4.15 -14.78
C MET A 353 19.10 -4.83 -15.80
N GLU A 354 18.76 -6.09 -15.61
CA GLU A 354 17.86 -6.82 -16.51
C GLU A 354 16.43 -6.27 -16.46
N THR A 355 15.55 -6.75 -17.33
CA THR A 355 14.13 -6.34 -17.35
C THR A 355 13.39 -6.70 -16.05
N SER A 356 13.82 -7.76 -15.35
CA SER A 356 13.39 -8.13 -14.00
C SER A 356 13.95 -7.22 -12.91
N GLY A 357 14.89 -6.33 -13.23
CA GLY A 357 15.64 -5.51 -12.29
C GLY A 357 16.85 -6.19 -11.66
N SER A 358 17.12 -7.47 -11.96
CA SER A 358 18.30 -8.16 -11.44
C SER A 358 19.58 -7.62 -12.09
N MET A 359 20.63 -7.38 -11.31
CA MET A 359 21.93 -6.96 -11.80
C MET A 359 22.57 -8.08 -12.64
N ALA A 360 23.00 -7.75 -13.86
CA ALA A 360 23.71 -8.69 -14.73
C ALA A 360 25.19 -8.80 -14.33
N THR A 361 25.74 -9.99 -14.55
CA THR A 361 27.16 -10.32 -14.39
C THR A 361 27.64 -11.14 -15.59
N GLY A 362 28.94 -11.12 -15.86
CA GLY A 362 29.56 -11.83 -16.97
C GLY A 362 29.33 -11.17 -18.33
N TRP A 363 29.44 -11.95 -19.40
CA TRP A 363 29.20 -11.49 -20.77
C TRP A 363 27.72 -11.19 -21.01
N LYS A 364 27.44 -9.97 -21.49
CA LYS A 364 26.08 -9.55 -21.83
C LYS A 364 26.04 -8.93 -23.22
N TYR A 365 25.11 -9.43 -24.04
CA TYR A 365 24.80 -8.83 -25.33
C TYR A 365 23.66 -7.83 -25.18
N VAL A 366 23.93 -6.56 -25.47
CA VAL A 366 22.97 -5.46 -25.36
C VAL A 366 23.01 -4.64 -26.64
N ARG A 367 21.87 -4.54 -27.34
CA ARG A 367 21.68 -3.68 -28.52
C ARG A 367 22.76 -3.84 -29.59
N GLY A 368 23.10 -5.09 -29.93
CA GLY A 368 24.06 -5.36 -31.01
C GLY A 368 25.52 -5.42 -30.57
N ARG A 369 25.81 -5.28 -29.27
CA ARG A 369 27.18 -5.20 -28.75
C ARG A 369 27.37 -6.08 -27.53
N TRP A 370 28.57 -6.64 -27.37
CA TRP A 370 28.96 -7.42 -26.20
C TRP A 370 29.64 -6.52 -25.17
N TYR A 371 29.34 -6.76 -23.89
CA TYR A 371 29.94 -6.11 -22.73
C TYR A 371 30.31 -7.18 -21.71
N TYR A 372 31.28 -6.88 -20.85
CA TYR A 372 31.60 -7.74 -19.72
C TYR A 372 31.32 -7.01 -18.40
N LEU A 373 30.48 -7.61 -17.57
CA LEU A 373 30.13 -7.14 -16.23
C LEU A 373 30.87 -8.01 -15.20
N ASP A 374 31.54 -7.40 -14.23
CA ASP A 374 32.32 -8.12 -13.22
C ASP A 374 31.47 -9.19 -12.50
N ASN A 375 31.96 -10.44 -12.43
CA ASN A 375 31.20 -11.54 -11.82
C ASN A 375 30.96 -11.38 -10.31
N LYS A 376 31.74 -10.56 -9.61
CA LYS A 376 31.58 -10.33 -8.15
C LYS A 376 30.81 -9.05 -7.87
N ASN A 377 31.14 -7.99 -8.58
CA ASN A 377 30.66 -6.64 -8.28
C ASN A 377 29.65 -6.12 -9.29
N GLY A 378 29.51 -6.72 -10.47
CA GLY A 378 28.60 -6.30 -11.54
C GLY A 378 29.05 -5.08 -12.33
N ASP A 379 30.15 -4.42 -11.96
CA ASP A 379 30.64 -3.26 -12.70
C ASP A 379 31.17 -3.63 -14.09
N MET A 380 30.78 -2.85 -15.10
CA MET A 380 31.21 -3.00 -16.47
C MET A 380 32.73 -2.78 -16.57
N LYS A 381 33.41 -3.74 -17.18
CA LYS A 381 34.84 -3.64 -17.48
C LYS A 381 35.10 -2.85 -18.75
N THR A 382 36.27 -2.23 -18.80
CA THR A 382 36.82 -1.55 -19.97
C THR A 382 38.30 -1.93 -20.12
N GLY A 383 38.87 -1.75 -21.31
CA GLY A 383 40.25 -2.12 -21.63
C GLY A 383 40.45 -3.62 -21.80
N TRP A 384 41.70 -4.07 -21.62
CA TRP A 384 42.05 -5.48 -21.70
C TRP A 384 41.41 -6.28 -20.56
N TYR A 385 40.71 -7.35 -20.93
CA TYR A 385 40.07 -8.27 -20.00
C TYR A 385 40.44 -9.72 -20.35
N LYS A 386 40.80 -10.52 -19.35
CA LYS A 386 41.14 -11.93 -19.52
C LYS A 386 40.04 -12.81 -18.94
N ASP A 387 39.40 -13.59 -19.81
CA ASP A 387 38.42 -14.60 -19.42
C ASP A 387 39.00 -16.00 -19.61
N GLY A 388 39.30 -16.68 -18.51
CA GLY A 388 40.08 -17.93 -18.54
C GLY A 388 41.46 -17.72 -19.17
N SER A 389 41.72 -18.37 -20.31
CA SER A 389 42.97 -18.23 -21.08
C SER A 389 42.90 -17.17 -22.18
N THR A 390 41.71 -16.63 -22.48
CA THR A 390 41.47 -15.78 -23.64
C THR A 390 41.47 -14.30 -23.25
N TRP A 391 42.16 -13.47 -24.05
CA TRP A 391 42.13 -12.02 -23.91
C TRP A 391 41.10 -11.38 -24.84
N TYR A 392 40.44 -10.35 -24.33
CA TYR A 392 39.47 -9.52 -25.03
C TYR A 392 39.82 -8.05 -24.79
N TYR A 393 39.41 -7.18 -25.71
CA TYR A 393 39.52 -5.74 -25.51
C TYR A 393 38.13 -5.10 -25.52
N LEU A 394 37.79 -4.45 -24.42
CA LEU A 394 36.56 -3.71 -24.23
C LEU A 394 36.86 -2.22 -24.40
N ASP A 395 36.03 -1.51 -25.15
CA ASP A 395 36.25 -0.09 -25.44
C ASP A 395 36.42 0.74 -24.15
N PRO A 396 37.50 1.53 -24.02
CA PRO A 396 37.74 2.36 -22.83
C PRO A 396 36.64 3.37 -22.50
N THR A 397 35.89 3.83 -23.51
CA THR A 397 34.89 4.90 -23.39
C THR A 397 33.50 4.33 -23.10
N ASN A 398 33.11 3.28 -23.83
CA ASN A 398 31.73 2.79 -23.80
C ASN A 398 31.60 1.31 -23.39
N GLY A 399 32.72 0.59 -23.22
CA GLY A 399 32.76 -0.80 -22.76
C GLY A 399 32.42 -1.88 -23.78
N ASP A 400 32.10 -1.52 -25.04
CA ASP A 400 31.77 -2.54 -26.04
C ASP A 400 33.01 -3.37 -26.45
N MET A 401 32.83 -4.68 -26.55
CA MET A 401 33.86 -5.60 -26.98
C MET A 401 34.23 -5.33 -28.43
N LYS A 402 35.52 -5.15 -28.69
CA LYS A 402 36.05 -4.96 -30.02
C LYS A 402 36.28 -6.28 -30.76
N THR A 403 36.21 -6.20 -32.08
CA THR A 403 36.66 -7.21 -33.02
C THR A 403 37.51 -6.53 -34.09
N GLY A 404 38.30 -7.30 -34.84
CA GLY A 404 39.21 -6.80 -35.86
C GLY A 404 40.48 -6.18 -35.29
N TRP A 405 41.10 -5.32 -36.10
CA TRP A 405 42.33 -4.61 -35.75
C TRP A 405 42.08 -3.53 -34.70
N ILE A 406 42.91 -3.51 -33.65
CA ILE A 406 42.92 -2.45 -32.63
C ILE A 406 44.34 -1.98 -32.37
N LYS A 407 44.48 -0.70 -32.00
CA LYS A 407 45.77 -0.10 -31.60
C LYS A 407 45.72 0.33 -30.15
N VAL A 408 46.60 -0.23 -29.31
CA VAL A 408 46.65 0.04 -27.87
C VAL A 408 48.10 0.30 -27.48
N GLY A 409 48.39 1.43 -26.83
CA GLY A 409 49.75 1.76 -26.39
C GLY A 409 50.79 1.86 -27.51
N GLY A 410 50.37 2.08 -28.76
CA GLY A 410 51.27 2.13 -29.92
C GLY A 410 51.37 0.81 -30.71
N ASN A 411 51.00 -0.31 -30.08
CA ASN A 411 51.08 -1.65 -30.68
C ASN A 411 49.73 -2.05 -31.30
N TRP A 412 49.80 -2.85 -32.37
CA TRP A 412 48.63 -3.40 -33.05
C TRP A 412 48.33 -4.80 -32.57
N TYR A 413 47.04 -5.09 -32.43
CA TYR A 413 46.51 -6.41 -32.06
C TYR A 413 45.36 -6.74 -33.00
N TYR A 414 45.03 -8.02 -33.11
CA TYR A 414 43.85 -8.46 -33.84
C TYR A 414 42.95 -9.32 -32.95
N LEU A 415 41.67 -8.96 -32.90
CA LEU A 415 40.64 -9.71 -32.22
C LEU A 415 39.78 -10.42 -33.27
N ASN A 416 39.60 -11.74 -33.15
CA ASN A 416 38.78 -12.48 -34.11
C ASN A 416 37.28 -12.11 -34.00
N SER A 417 36.42 -12.80 -34.76
CA SER A 417 34.98 -12.52 -34.77
C SER A 417 34.28 -12.78 -33.43
N SER A 418 34.85 -13.58 -32.53
CA SER A 418 34.36 -13.75 -31.16
C SER A 418 34.95 -12.75 -30.17
N GLY A 419 35.82 -11.84 -30.63
CA GLY A 419 36.54 -10.87 -29.81
C GLY A 419 37.79 -11.42 -29.14
N ALA A 420 38.14 -12.69 -29.37
CA ALA A 420 39.33 -13.29 -28.79
C ALA A 420 40.59 -12.77 -29.48
N MET A 421 41.55 -12.33 -28.68
CA MET A 421 42.87 -11.90 -29.14
C MET A 421 43.63 -13.09 -29.73
N VAL A 422 44.09 -12.93 -30.96
CA VAL A 422 44.88 -13.97 -31.64
C VAL A 422 46.36 -13.86 -31.28
N THR A 423 47.05 -15.00 -31.38
CA THR A 423 48.51 -15.11 -31.26
C THR A 423 49.04 -16.01 -32.36
N GLY A 424 50.35 -15.99 -32.62
CA GLY A 424 50.99 -16.80 -33.65
C GLY A 424 50.66 -16.34 -35.08
N SER A 425 50.85 -17.24 -36.06
CA SER A 425 50.60 -16.98 -37.48
C SER A 425 49.10 -17.06 -37.79
N GLN A 426 48.54 -16.00 -38.39
CA GLN A 426 47.11 -15.86 -38.68
C GLN A 426 46.89 -15.32 -40.08
N THR A 427 45.88 -15.82 -40.79
CA THR A 427 45.47 -15.31 -42.12
C THR A 427 44.26 -14.39 -41.97
N ILE A 428 44.43 -13.10 -42.29
CA ILE A 428 43.40 -12.05 -42.18
C ILE A 428 43.27 -11.38 -43.54
N ASP A 429 42.07 -11.37 -44.12
CA ASP A 429 41.78 -10.81 -45.44
C ASP A 429 42.76 -11.29 -46.54
N GLY A 430 43.11 -12.58 -46.51
CA GLY A 430 44.02 -13.21 -47.47
C GLY A 430 45.50 -12.95 -47.26
N LYS A 431 45.89 -12.27 -46.16
CA LYS A 431 47.30 -11.98 -45.81
C LYS A 431 47.69 -12.65 -44.49
N VAL A 432 48.92 -13.17 -44.43
CA VAL A 432 49.48 -13.77 -43.22
C VAL A 432 50.13 -12.69 -42.34
N TYR A 433 49.74 -12.65 -41.07
CA TYR A 433 50.32 -11.80 -40.03
C TYR A 433 50.81 -12.67 -38.87
N ASN A 434 51.91 -12.29 -38.23
CA ASN A 434 52.44 -12.98 -37.07
C ASN A 434 52.21 -12.13 -35.82
N PHE A 435 51.69 -12.74 -34.77
CA PHE A 435 51.46 -12.09 -33.49
C PHE A 435 52.30 -12.79 -32.42
N ALA A 436 52.95 -12.00 -31.56
CA ALA A 436 53.66 -12.52 -30.39
C ALA A 436 52.71 -13.26 -29.43
N SER A 437 53.25 -13.97 -28.44
CA SER A 437 52.44 -14.57 -27.38
C SER A 437 51.69 -13.53 -26.52
N SER A 438 52.15 -12.28 -26.54
CA SER A 438 51.46 -11.11 -25.98
C SER A 438 50.29 -10.60 -26.85
N GLY A 439 50.15 -11.12 -28.07
CA GLY A 439 49.17 -10.69 -29.07
C GLY A 439 49.59 -9.50 -29.92
N GLU A 440 50.78 -8.93 -29.69
CA GLU A 440 51.31 -7.81 -30.46
C GLU A 440 51.69 -8.26 -31.87
N TRP A 441 51.28 -7.51 -32.89
CA TRP A 441 51.68 -7.72 -34.28
C TRP A 441 53.18 -7.44 -34.45
N ILE A 442 53.91 -8.40 -35.04
CA ILE A 442 55.36 -8.36 -35.28
C ILE A 442 55.75 -8.56 -36.74
#